data_AF-A0A2U8T0E5-F1
#
_entry.id   AF-A0A2U8T0E5-F1
#
_cell.length_a   1.000
_cell.length_b   1.000
_cell.length_c   1.000
_cell.angle_alpha   90.00
_cell.angle_beta   90.00
_cell.angle_gamma   90.00
#
_symmetry.space_group_name_H-M   'P 1'
#
loop_
_entity.id
_entity.type
_entity.pdbx_description
1 polymer ?
#
loop_
_entity_poly.entity_id
_entity_poly.type
_entity_poly.pdbx_seq_one_letter_code
_entity_poly.pdbx_strand_id
1 'polypeptide(L)' 'MAKLKTSISKCPHCGYDEFYVRARVSGYTSVHYRYDGDYGDNTHMWDYVEMNEQKTAYCSNCHKKIGIVDN' A
#
# COMPACT_ATOMS: atom_id res chain seq x y z
N MET A 1 -8.08 10.83 -0.98
CA MET A 1 -6.65 11.23 -1.02
C MET A 1 -6.10 11.03 0.39
N ALA A 2 -5.04 10.25 0.57
CA ALA A 2 -4.48 10.00 1.90
C ALA A 2 -3.91 11.31 2.47
N LYS A 3 -4.45 11.78 3.59
CA LYS A 3 -4.00 12.99 4.26
C LYS A 3 -3.72 12.70 5.73
N LEU A 4 -2.64 13.26 6.26
CA LEU A 4 -2.37 13.19 7.69
C LEU A 4 -3.47 13.93 8.46
N LYS A 5 -3.88 13.38 9.62
CA LYS A 5 -4.76 14.07 10.57
C LYS A 5 -4.16 15.37 11.11
N THR A 6 -2.83 15.49 11.05
CA THR A 6 -2.09 16.68 11.45
C THR A 6 -1.88 17.61 10.26
N SER A 7 -1.74 18.91 10.51
CA SER A 7 -1.47 19.94 9.50
C SER A 7 0.01 20.04 9.08
N ILE A 8 0.75 18.92 9.15
CA ILE A 8 2.17 18.88 8.85
C ILE A 8 2.36 18.69 7.34
N SER A 9 3.18 19.54 6.70
CA SER A 9 3.50 19.49 5.27
C SER A 9 4.83 18.81 4.95
N LYS A 10 5.72 18.63 5.94
CA LYS A 10 7.04 17.99 5.81
C LYS A 10 7.35 17.17 7.06
N CYS A 11 8.14 16.10 6.90
CA CYS A 11 8.58 15.26 8.00
C CYS A 11 9.23 16.11 9.11
N PRO A 12 8.72 16.06 10.35
CA PRO A 12 9.27 16.84 11.46
C PRO A 12 10.67 16.39 11.89
N HIS A 13 11.12 15.22 11.41
CA HIS A 13 12.42 14.65 11.80
C HIS A 13 13.54 14.94 10.80
N CYS A 14 13.22 15.11 9.51
CA CYS A 14 14.24 15.25 8.45
C CYS A 14 13.88 16.25 7.34
N GLY A 15 12.69 16.86 7.37
CA GLY A 15 12.28 17.87 6.39
C GLY A 15 11.83 17.34 5.02
N TYR A 16 11.88 16.02 4.77
CA TYR A 16 11.37 15.41 3.54
C TYR A 16 9.84 15.53 3.42
N ASP A 17 9.28 15.64 2.22
CA ASP A 17 7.87 15.98 1.98
C ASP A 17 6.97 14.80 1.60
N GLU A 18 7.53 13.60 1.46
CA GLU A 18 6.75 12.39 1.18
C GLU A 18 6.62 11.47 2.39
N PHE A 19 5.50 10.75 2.42
CA PHE A 19 5.21 9.72 3.41
C PHE A 19 4.55 8.50 2.77
N TYR A 20 4.58 7.38 3.49
CA TYR A 20 3.87 6.16 3.12
C TYR A 20 3.11 5.59 4.31
N VAL A 21 2.07 4.81 4.00
CA VAL A 21 1.43 3.89 4.94
C VAL A 21 1.80 2.45 4.55
N ARG A 22 1.81 1.54 5.52
CA ARG A 22 1.95 0.12 5.19
C ARG A 22 0.59 -0.43 4.78
N ALA A 23 0.53 -1.23 3.74
CA ALA A 23 -0.63 -2.06 3.46
C ALA A 23 -0.37 -3.50 3.89
N ARG A 24 -1.35 -4.12 4.57
CA ARG A 24 -1.33 -5.55 4.81
C ARG A 24 -2.03 -6.22 3.62
N VAL A 25 -1.34 -7.15 2.98
CA VAL A 25 -1.88 -7.95 1.87
C VAL A 25 -2.12 -9.36 2.37
N SER A 26 -3.26 -9.95 2.03
CA SER A 26 -3.62 -11.33 2.37
C SER A 26 -4.50 -11.96 1.29
N GLY A 27 -4.57 -13.29 1.25
CA GLY A 27 -5.38 -14.03 0.29
C GLY A 27 -4.54 -14.79 -0.73
N TYR A 28 -5.16 -15.11 -1.86
CA TYR A 28 -4.56 -15.91 -2.93
C TYR A 28 -4.68 -15.19 -4.26
N THR A 29 -3.71 -15.41 -5.14
CA THR A 29 -3.84 -15.06 -6.56
C THR A 29 -4.15 -16.32 -7.36
N SER A 30 -5.00 -16.18 -8.37
CA SER A 30 -5.34 -17.26 -9.29
C SER A 30 -4.56 -17.08 -10.58
N VAL A 31 -3.65 -18.01 -10.87
CA VAL A 31 -2.91 -18.02 -12.14
C VAL A 31 -3.43 -19.16 -13.01
N HIS A 32 -4.05 -18.81 -14.12
CA HIS A 32 -4.63 -19.74 -15.06
C HIS A 32 -3.68 -20.01 -16.21
N TYR A 33 -3.49 -21.30 -16.48
CA TYR A 33 -2.77 -21.81 -17.65
C TYR A 33 -3.74 -22.61 -18.50
N ARG A 34 -3.51 -22.61 -19.81
CA ARG A 34 -4.16 -23.53 -20.74
C ARG A 34 -3.48 -24.90 -20.66
N TYR A 35 -4.16 -25.93 -21.18
CA TYR A 35 -3.61 -27.29 -21.20
C TYR A 35 -2.38 -27.45 -22.09
N ASP A 36 -2.14 -26.53 -23.03
CA ASP A 36 -0.94 -26.46 -23.85
C ASP A 36 0.27 -25.81 -23.13
N GLY A 37 0.06 -25.30 -21.90
CA GLY A 37 1.09 -24.66 -21.08
C GLY A 37 1.21 -23.14 -21.28
N ASP A 38 0.44 -22.53 -22.19
CA ASP A 38 0.40 -21.07 -22.35
C ASP A 38 -0.49 -20.42 -21.27
N TYR A 39 -0.41 -19.10 -21.12
CA TYR A 39 -1.26 -18.36 -20.20
C TYR A 39 -2.73 -18.41 -20.62
N GLY A 40 -3.59 -18.71 -19.65
CA GLY A 40 -5.03 -18.54 -19.76
C GLY A 40 -5.46 -17.09 -19.54
N ASP A 41 -6.77 -16.89 -19.37
CA ASP A 41 -7.30 -15.60 -18.93
C ASP A 41 -6.98 -15.38 -17.45
N ASN A 42 -6.23 -14.30 -17.17
CA ASN A 42 -5.77 -13.93 -15.84
C ASN A 42 -6.28 -12.53 -15.42
N THR A 43 -7.31 -12.00 -16.11
CA THR A 43 -7.85 -10.65 -15.83
C THR A 43 -8.34 -10.49 -14.38
N HIS A 44 -8.78 -11.59 -13.77
CA HIS A 44 -9.32 -11.66 -12.40
C HIS A 44 -8.35 -12.26 -11.38
N MET A 45 -7.05 -12.32 -11.71
CA MET A 45 -6.06 -13.02 -10.86
C MET A 45 -5.91 -12.44 -9.45
N TRP A 46 -6.36 -11.20 -9.22
CA TRP A 46 -6.26 -10.50 -7.93
C TRP A 46 -7.58 -10.45 -7.15
N ASP A 47 -8.67 -11.02 -7.66
CA ASP A 47 -10.02 -10.89 -7.06
C ASP A 47 -10.11 -11.44 -5.64
N TYR A 48 -9.23 -12.37 -5.27
CA TYR A 48 -9.15 -12.97 -3.94
C TYR A 48 -8.01 -12.40 -3.06
N VAL A 49 -7.38 -11.31 -3.50
CA VAL A 49 -6.37 -10.58 -2.73
C VAL A 49 -7.02 -9.40 -2.02
N GLU A 50 -6.91 -9.41 -0.70
CA GLU A 50 -7.36 -8.33 0.16
C GLU A 50 -6.19 -7.41 0.50
N MET A 51 -6.36 -6.11 0.28
CA MET A 51 -5.38 -5.08 0.64
C MET A 51 -5.96 -4.15 1.70
N ASN A 52 -5.32 -4.14 2.87
CA ASN A 52 -5.73 -3.36 4.04
C ASN A 52 -4.67 -2.32 4.38
N GLU A 53 -4.83 -1.10 3.87
CA GLU A 53 -3.98 0.04 4.22
C GLU A 53 -4.10 0.38 5.71
N GLN A 54 -2.95 0.44 6.38
CA GLN A 54 -2.87 0.77 7.79
C GLN A 54 -2.90 2.28 7.98
N LYS A 55 -3.44 2.74 9.11
CA LYS A 55 -3.58 4.17 9.36
C LYS A 55 -2.29 4.87 9.77
N THR A 56 -1.21 4.13 10.07
CA THR A 56 0.04 4.76 10.55
C THR A 56 0.91 5.19 9.39
N ALA A 57 1.27 6.48 9.37
CA ALA A 57 2.16 7.07 8.37
C ALA A 57 3.61 7.15 8.85
N TYR A 58 4.52 6.94 7.91
CA TYR A 58 5.96 6.98 8.09
C TYR A 58 6.59 7.88 7.02
N CYS A 59 7.66 8.59 7.37
CA CYS A 59 8.41 9.37 6.39
C CYS A 59 9.11 8.44 5.39
N SER A 60 9.05 8.77 4.10
CA SER A 60 9.67 7.95 3.04
C SER A 60 11.20 8.00 3.05
N ASN A 61 11.81 9.03 3.66
CA ASN A 61 13.27 9.15 3.75
C ASN A 61 13.84 8.57 5.05
N CYS A 62 13.35 9.01 6.21
CA CYS A 62 13.93 8.59 7.49
C CYS A 62 13.18 7.44 8.18
N HIS A 63 12.07 6.95 7.59
CA HIS A 63 11.22 5.85 8.08
C HIS A 63 10.65 6.01 9.49
N LYS A 64 10.81 7.19 10.12
CA LYS A 64 10.22 7.50 11.42
C LYS A 64 8.71 7.69 11.26
N LYS A 65 7.96 7.29 12.29
CA LYS A 65 6.52 7.56 12.40
C LYS A 65 6.29 9.07 12.43
N ILE A 66 5.36 9.54 11.61
CA ILE A 66 5.03 10.98 11.51
C ILE A 66 3.57 11.29 11.86
N GLY A 67 2.70 10.29 11.90
CA GLY A 67 1.30 10.52 12.25
C GLY A 67 0.37 9.38 11.88
N ILE A 68 -0.91 9.74 11.78
CA ILE A 68 -2.01 8.85 11.37
C ILE A 68 -2.69 9.49 10.15
N VAL A 69 -2.99 8.70 9.13
CA VAL A 69 -3.82 9.15 8.00
C VAL A 69 -5.30 9.11 8.38
N ASP A 70 -6.06 10.12 7.95
CA ASP A 70 -7.51 10.01 7.83
C ASP A 70 -7.81 9.54 6.41
N ASN A 71 -8.57 8.44 6.33
CA ASN A 71 -9.10 7.91 5.07
C ASN A 71 -10.57 8.31 4.96
#